data_AF-A0A7V6YZY3-F1
#
_entry.id   AF-A0A7V6YZY3-F1
#
_cell.length_a   1.000
_cell.length_b   1.000
_cell.length_c   1.000
_cell.angle_alpha   90.00
_cell.angle_beta   90.00
_cell.angle_gamma   90.00
#
_symmetry.space_group_name_H-M   'P 1'
#
loop_
_entity.id
_entity.type
_entity.pdbx_description
1 polymer ?
#
loop_
_entity_poly.entity_id
_entity_poly.type
_entity_poly.pdbx_seq_one_letter_code
_entity_poly.pdbx_strand_id
1 'polypeptide(L)'
;MQLRYDEDFIEAAVFVCANGRRPGVSALQVARFHRQREKLYLILDPDERSAAFFHLHLAWFREWGLEEMLMRLVGDFPLLCGELDVLAVRKARGKTDEGAELYVGERGVKNAILALRPEAFAGGNGVTDYVRHEFMHLNDMVDPAFGYEPELQLPRLNPAQQRIARERYRLLWDISIDGRLQGAGHKPVATREQHFQAFARAYAFWPVERRDEVFEQLWSSRTPKHWELVSLIADPRGLREARRPEPGGSCPLCDFPTFQWADSSALRPELLERIRSEFPLWTVEQGLCGRCLETYEAIAHA
;
A
#
# COMPACT_ATOMS: atom_id res chain seq x y z
N MET A 1 -17.55 -5.23 14.19
CA MET A 1 -17.38 -4.33 13.02
C MET A 1 -18.70 -3.84 12.43
N GLN A 2 -18.84 -2.54 12.19
CA GLN A 2 -19.89 -1.91 11.37
C GLN A 2 -19.33 -1.56 9.99
N LEU A 3 -20.08 -1.89 8.92
CA LEU A 3 -19.76 -1.46 7.56
C LEU A 3 -20.45 -0.14 7.26
N ARG A 4 -19.69 0.87 6.83
CA ARG A 4 -20.19 2.21 6.50
C ARG A 4 -19.79 2.58 5.08
N TYR A 5 -20.56 3.49 4.49
CA TYR A 5 -20.36 3.93 3.11
C TYR A 5 -20.46 5.44 3.03
N ASP A 6 -19.58 6.05 2.25
CA ASP A 6 -19.73 7.45 1.87
C ASP A 6 -20.88 7.60 0.84
N GLU A 7 -21.62 8.70 0.94
CA GLU A 7 -22.77 8.98 0.07
C GLU A 7 -22.35 9.06 -1.42
N ASP A 8 -21.23 9.72 -1.70
CA ASP A 8 -20.70 9.89 -3.05
C ASP A 8 -20.22 8.58 -3.69
N PHE A 9 -19.76 7.63 -2.86
CA PHE A 9 -19.42 6.28 -3.27
C PHE A 9 -20.66 5.49 -3.68
N ILE A 10 -21.69 5.48 -2.83
CA ILE A 10 -22.94 4.76 -3.07
C ILE A 10 -23.61 5.28 -4.34
N GLU A 11 -23.73 6.60 -4.48
CA GLU A 11 -24.25 7.23 -5.68
C GLU A 11 -23.47 6.76 -6.92
N ALA A 12 -22.14 6.93 -6.93
CA ALA A 12 -21.32 6.61 -8.09
C ALA A 12 -21.37 5.13 -8.47
N ALA A 13 -21.39 4.22 -7.49
CA ALA A 13 -21.48 2.78 -7.74
C ALA A 13 -22.83 2.40 -8.38
N VAL A 14 -23.93 3.02 -7.91
CA VAL A 14 -25.26 2.86 -8.52
C VAL A 14 -25.25 3.40 -9.95
N PHE A 15 -24.71 4.58 -10.21
CA PHE A 15 -24.63 5.12 -11.56
C PHE A 15 -23.84 4.23 -12.53
N VAL A 16 -22.73 3.64 -12.09
CA VAL A 16 -21.96 2.69 -12.90
C VAL A 16 -22.82 1.49 -13.30
N CYS A 17 -23.62 0.96 -12.38
CA CYS A 17 -24.52 -0.16 -12.64
C CYS A 17 -25.69 0.24 -13.56
N ALA A 18 -26.29 1.40 -13.32
CA ALA A 18 -27.41 1.93 -14.09
C ALA A 18 -27.05 2.16 -15.56
N ASN A 19 -25.80 2.51 -15.86
CA ASN A 19 -25.30 2.72 -17.23
C ASN A 19 -25.10 1.41 -18.03
N GLY A 20 -25.74 0.31 -17.61
CA GLY A 20 -25.76 -0.98 -18.32
C GLY A 20 -24.44 -1.74 -18.29
N ARG A 21 -23.51 -1.35 -17.41
CA ARG A 21 -22.17 -1.95 -17.36
C ARG A 21 -22.11 -3.21 -16.51
N ARG A 22 -22.96 -3.35 -15.49
CA ARG A 22 -22.91 -4.48 -14.56
C ARG A 22 -23.75 -5.68 -15.05
N PRO A 23 -23.14 -6.89 -15.20
CA PRO A 23 -23.90 -8.11 -15.45
C PRO A 23 -24.91 -8.39 -14.33
N GLY A 24 -26.11 -8.85 -14.70
CA GLY A 24 -27.18 -9.18 -13.74
C GLY A 24 -28.10 -8.02 -13.38
N VAL A 25 -27.82 -6.80 -13.85
CA VAL A 25 -28.75 -5.66 -13.73
C VAL A 25 -29.58 -5.54 -15.01
N SER A 26 -30.89 -5.72 -14.90
CA SER A 26 -31.80 -5.69 -16.06
C SER A 26 -32.18 -4.26 -16.49
N ALA A 27 -32.49 -4.07 -17.77
CA ALA A 27 -32.99 -2.79 -18.29
C ALA A 27 -34.27 -2.30 -17.57
N LEU A 28 -35.12 -3.22 -17.11
CA LEU A 28 -36.31 -2.90 -16.34
C LEU A 28 -35.97 -2.30 -14.96
N GLN A 29 -34.98 -2.86 -14.28
CA GLN A 29 -34.49 -2.31 -13.01
C GLN A 29 -33.89 -0.92 -13.21
N VAL A 30 -33.08 -0.72 -14.25
CA VAL A 30 -32.52 0.59 -14.60
C VAL A 30 -33.62 1.63 -14.87
N ALA A 31 -34.64 1.27 -15.66
CA ALA A 31 -35.77 2.15 -15.92
C ALA A 31 -36.55 2.51 -14.63
N ARG A 32 -36.71 1.55 -13.71
CA ARG A 32 -37.37 1.78 -12.42
C ARG A 32 -36.54 2.70 -11.52
N PHE A 33 -35.22 2.52 -11.50
CA PHE A 33 -34.30 3.41 -10.79
C PHE A 33 -34.46 4.85 -11.27
N HIS A 34 -34.36 5.09 -12.58
CA HIS A 34 -34.53 6.44 -13.14
C HIS A 34 -35.90 7.02 -12.81
N ARG A 35 -36.99 6.26 -12.97
CA ARG A 35 -38.33 6.74 -12.62
C ARG A 35 -38.47 7.14 -11.15
N GLN A 36 -37.86 6.39 -10.22
CA GLN A 36 -37.88 6.74 -8.79
C GLN A 36 -37.02 7.97 -8.51
N ARG A 37 -35.85 8.06 -9.13
CA ARG A 37 -34.92 9.19 -9.02
C ARG A 37 -35.55 10.49 -9.50
N GLU A 38 -36.22 10.49 -10.66
CA GLU A 38 -36.86 11.70 -11.22
C GLU A 38 -37.92 12.29 -10.28
N LYS A 39 -38.59 11.47 -9.45
CA LYS A 39 -39.58 11.96 -8.48
C LYS A 39 -38.95 12.78 -7.36
N LEU A 40 -37.67 12.55 -7.04
CA LEU A 40 -37.01 13.23 -5.93
C LEU A 40 -36.76 14.72 -6.23
N TYR A 41 -36.70 15.11 -7.51
CA TYR A 41 -36.61 16.52 -7.89
C TYR A 41 -37.87 17.34 -7.53
N LEU A 42 -38.98 16.68 -7.18
CA LEU A 42 -40.19 17.34 -6.70
C LEU A 42 -40.10 17.77 -5.23
N ILE A 43 -39.11 17.28 -4.49
CA ILE A 43 -38.84 17.71 -3.11
C ILE A 43 -38.19 19.09 -3.17
N LEU A 44 -38.87 20.07 -2.55
CA LEU A 44 -38.46 21.47 -2.61
C LEU A 44 -37.36 21.81 -1.60
N ASP A 45 -37.39 21.16 -0.43
CA ASP A 45 -36.37 21.34 0.59
C ASP A 45 -35.05 20.65 0.15
N PRO A 46 -33.92 21.38 0.10
CA PRO A 46 -32.66 20.81 -0.37
C PRO A 46 -32.10 19.68 0.50
N ASP A 47 -32.26 19.79 1.83
CA ASP A 47 -31.68 18.83 2.79
C ASP A 47 -32.51 17.54 2.81
N GLU A 48 -33.84 17.66 2.84
CA GLU A 48 -34.75 16.53 2.67
C GLU A 48 -34.53 15.82 1.33
N ARG A 49 -34.30 16.59 0.26
CA ARG A 49 -34.00 16.03 -1.06
C ARG A 49 -32.68 15.27 -1.06
N SER A 50 -31.62 15.82 -0.46
CA SER A 50 -30.32 15.14 -0.37
C SER A 50 -30.45 13.81 0.39
N ALA A 51 -31.11 13.82 1.55
CA ALA A 51 -31.36 12.61 2.32
C ALA A 51 -32.18 11.57 1.52
N ALA A 52 -33.19 12.00 0.76
CA ALA A 52 -33.97 11.13 -0.09
C ALA A 52 -33.14 10.50 -1.23
N PHE A 53 -32.22 11.26 -1.84
CA PHE A 53 -31.28 10.73 -2.83
C PHE A 53 -30.36 9.67 -2.22
N PHE A 54 -29.76 9.94 -1.07
CA PHE A 54 -28.94 8.97 -0.36
C PHE A 54 -29.70 7.67 -0.08
N HIS A 55 -30.91 7.75 0.48
CA HIS A 55 -31.73 6.58 0.77
C HIS A 55 -32.11 5.79 -0.49
N LEU A 56 -32.44 6.48 -1.59
CA LEU A 56 -32.71 5.84 -2.87
C LEU A 56 -31.48 5.10 -3.39
N HIS A 57 -30.33 5.77 -3.44
CA HIS A 57 -29.09 5.15 -3.93
C HIS A 57 -28.69 3.96 -3.06
N LEU A 58 -28.78 4.07 -1.72
CA LEU A 58 -28.49 2.97 -0.82
C LEU A 58 -29.44 1.77 -1.04
N ALA A 59 -30.74 2.02 -1.27
CA ALA A 59 -31.69 0.95 -1.57
C ALA A 59 -31.33 0.21 -2.86
N TRP A 60 -30.93 0.93 -3.92
CA TRP A 60 -30.51 0.31 -5.18
C TRP A 60 -29.15 -0.37 -5.10
N PHE A 61 -28.22 0.19 -4.31
CA PHE A 61 -26.94 -0.43 -4.00
C PHE A 61 -27.13 -1.82 -3.37
N ARG A 62 -28.11 -1.93 -2.45
CA ARG A 62 -28.54 -3.20 -1.85
C ARG A 62 -29.24 -4.11 -2.84
N GLU A 63 -30.22 -3.60 -3.58
CA GLU A 63 -31.00 -4.40 -4.52
C GLU A 63 -30.14 -5.00 -5.65
N TRP A 64 -29.09 -4.30 -6.08
CA TRP A 64 -28.14 -4.82 -7.06
C TRP A 64 -27.02 -5.70 -6.46
N GLY A 65 -27.16 -6.06 -5.17
CA GLY A 65 -26.28 -6.99 -4.48
C GLY A 65 -24.86 -6.46 -4.24
N LEU A 66 -24.66 -5.13 -4.26
CA LEU A 66 -23.33 -4.53 -4.03
C LEU A 66 -22.93 -4.63 -2.57
N GLU A 67 -23.86 -4.33 -1.65
CA GLU A 67 -23.66 -4.48 -0.21
C GLU A 67 -23.43 -5.95 0.17
N GLU A 68 -24.27 -6.86 -0.33
CA GLU A 68 -24.14 -8.30 -0.08
C GLU A 68 -22.80 -8.86 -0.59
N MET A 69 -22.33 -8.41 -1.75
CA MET A 69 -21.01 -8.80 -2.27
C MET A 69 -19.90 -8.38 -1.30
N LEU A 70 -19.89 -7.13 -0.83
CA LEU A 70 -18.88 -6.65 0.11
C LEU A 70 -18.96 -7.38 1.46
N MET A 71 -20.17 -7.61 1.97
CA MET A 71 -20.38 -8.37 3.23
C MET A 71 -19.88 -9.81 3.12
N ARG A 72 -20.11 -10.49 2.00
CA ARG A 72 -19.57 -11.84 1.76
C ARG A 72 -18.05 -11.84 1.77
N LEU A 73 -17.41 -10.86 1.14
CA LEU A 73 -15.95 -10.74 1.15
C LEU A 73 -15.41 -10.48 2.53
N VAL A 74 -16.04 -9.60 3.31
CA VAL A 74 -15.70 -9.38 4.72
C VAL A 74 -15.82 -10.68 5.53
N GLY A 75 -16.83 -11.51 5.23
CA GLY A 75 -17.05 -12.81 5.89
C GLY A 75 -15.89 -13.80 5.74
N ASP A 76 -15.06 -13.66 4.71
CA ASP A 76 -13.87 -14.48 4.50
C ASP A 76 -12.70 -14.09 5.43
N PHE A 77 -12.81 -12.96 6.14
CA PHE A 77 -11.77 -12.41 7.02
C PHE A 77 -12.31 -12.23 8.46
N PRO A 78 -12.47 -13.32 9.22
CA PRO A 78 -13.07 -13.27 10.56
C PRO A 78 -12.28 -12.39 11.54
N LEU A 79 -10.96 -12.28 11.36
CA LEU A 79 -10.11 -11.43 12.19
C LEU A 79 -10.47 -9.95 12.03
N LEU A 80 -10.77 -9.49 10.80
CA LEU A 80 -11.23 -8.11 10.57
C LEU A 80 -12.53 -7.83 11.33
N CYS A 81 -13.47 -8.78 11.31
CA CYS A 81 -14.74 -8.63 12.02
C CYS A 81 -14.57 -8.51 13.54
N GLY A 82 -13.57 -9.18 14.11
CA GLY A 82 -13.26 -9.18 15.54
C GLY A 82 -12.41 -8.00 16.00
N GLU A 83 -11.50 -7.52 15.16
CA GLU A 83 -10.53 -6.48 15.51
C GLU A 83 -10.98 -5.07 15.12
N LEU A 84 -11.85 -4.92 14.12
CA LEU A 84 -12.30 -3.60 13.65
C LEU A 84 -13.65 -3.20 14.25
N ASP A 85 -13.73 -1.95 14.70
CA ASP A 85 -14.98 -1.31 15.10
C ASP A 85 -15.77 -0.88 13.87
N VAL A 86 -15.13 -0.16 12.95
CA VAL A 86 -15.73 0.32 11.70
C VAL A 86 -14.83 0.00 10.50
N LEU A 87 -15.45 -0.48 9.42
CA LEU A 87 -14.89 -0.47 8.08
C LEU A 87 -15.70 0.50 7.24
N ALA A 88 -15.10 1.62 6.84
CA ALA A 88 -15.74 2.62 5.98
C ALA A 88 -15.29 2.41 4.53
N VAL A 89 -16.22 2.42 3.59
CA VAL A 89 -15.94 2.34 2.16
C VAL A 89 -16.18 3.69 1.53
N ARG A 90 -15.13 4.25 0.94
CA ARG A 90 -15.16 5.57 0.30
C ARG A 90 -14.84 5.50 -1.18
N LYS A 91 -15.21 6.55 -1.90
CA LYS A 91 -14.85 6.71 -3.30
C LYS A 91 -13.38 7.09 -3.42
N ALA A 92 -12.64 6.33 -4.24
CA ALA A 92 -11.29 6.70 -4.63
C ALA A 92 -11.34 7.81 -5.69
N ARG A 93 -10.45 8.81 -5.57
CA ARG A 93 -10.31 9.92 -6.53
C ARG A 93 -9.62 9.51 -7.82
N GLY A 94 -8.90 8.39 -7.80
CA GLY A 94 -8.16 7.83 -8.92
C GLY A 94 -7.37 6.61 -8.50
N LYS A 95 -6.60 6.01 -9.43
CA LYS A 95 -5.87 4.76 -9.19
C LYS A 95 -4.86 4.83 -8.02
N THR A 96 -4.24 5.98 -7.80
CA THR A 96 -3.27 6.17 -6.71
C THR A 96 -3.90 6.37 -5.33
N ASP A 97 -5.21 6.63 -5.29
CA ASP A 97 -6.01 6.79 -4.06
C ASP A 97 -6.77 5.51 -3.70
N GLU A 98 -6.65 4.45 -4.52
CA GLU A 98 -7.16 3.12 -4.18
C GLU A 98 -6.25 2.45 -3.15
N GLY A 99 -6.87 1.84 -2.15
CA GLY A 99 -6.17 1.08 -1.12
C GLY A 99 -7.02 0.91 0.13
N ALA A 100 -6.54 0.05 1.03
CA ALA A 100 -7.00 0.03 2.41
C ALA A 100 -6.02 0.74 3.37
N GLU A 101 -6.59 1.41 4.35
CA GLU A 101 -5.85 2.13 5.40
C GLU A 101 -6.40 1.75 6.77
N LEU A 102 -5.50 1.48 7.73
CA LEU A 102 -5.83 1.23 9.11
C LEU A 102 -5.60 2.49 9.96
N TYR A 103 -6.60 2.84 10.75
CA TYR A 103 -6.57 3.92 11.73
C TYR A 103 -6.67 3.35 13.13
N VAL A 104 -5.67 3.63 13.97
CA VAL A 104 -5.68 3.24 15.38
C VAL A 104 -5.98 4.49 16.21
N GLY A 105 -7.21 4.53 16.74
CA GLY A 105 -7.68 5.63 17.58
C GLY A 105 -7.13 5.56 19.02
N GLU A 106 -7.49 6.56 19.80
CA GLU A 106 -7.19 6.58 21.24
C GLU A 106 -7.75 5.32 21.91
N ARG A 107 -6.97 4.73 22.83
CA ARG A 107 -7.27 3.45 23.52
C ARG A 107 -7.18 2.19 22.65
N GLY A 108 -6.59 2.28 21.45
CA GLY A 108 -6.31 1.11 20.61
C GLY A 108 -7.50 0.62 19.76
N VAL A 109 -8.57 1.41 19.67
CA VAL A 109 -9.70 1.13 18.78
C VAL A 109 -9.22 1.17 17.33
N LYS A 110 -9.45 0.09 16.57
CA LYS A 110 -9.04 -0.01 15.17
C LYS A 110 -10.23 0.23 14.25
N ASN A 111 -10.06 1.16 13.31
CA ASN A 111 -10.99 1.42 12.22
C ASN A 111 -10.24 1.30 10.90
N ALA A 112 -10.92 0.91 9.83
CA ALA A 112 -10.32 0.83 8.52
C ALA A 112 -11.12 1.62 7.48
N ILE A 113 -10.42 2.14 6.48
CA ILE A 113 -11.00 2.73 5.29
C ILE A 113 -10.61 1.89 4.09
N LEU A 114 -11.57 1.55 3.25
CA LEU A 114 -11.36 0.95 1.94
C LEU A 114 -11.75 1.97 0.87
N ALA A 115 -10.78 2.46 0.11
CA ALA A 115 -11.00 3.37 -1.00
C ALA A 115 -11.15 2.59 -2.31
N LEU A 116 -12.32 2.71 -2.96
CA LEU A 116 -12.64 1.97 -4.19
C LEU A 116 -13.03 2.89 -5.32
N ARG A 117 -12.57 2.57 -6.54
CA ARG A 117 -13.15 3.14 -7.75
C ARG A 117 -14.49 2.49 -8.07
N PRO A 118 -15.59 3.27 -8.19
CA PRO A 118 -16.90 2.75 -8.58
C PRO A 118 -16.88 2.03 -9.94
N GLU A 119 -15.98 2.40 -10.84
CA GLU A 119 -15.82 1.76 -12.15
C GLU A 119 -15.43 0.29 -12.05
N ALA A 120 -14.85 -0.16 -10.92
CA ALA A 120 -14.55 -1.57 -10.70
C ALA A 120 -15.82 -2.44 -10.66
N PHE A 121 -16.99 -1.86 -10.35
CA PHE A 121 -18.28 -2.55 -10.40
C PHE A 121 -18.84 -2.74 -11.81
N ALA A 122 -18.21 -2.12 -12.82
CA ALA A 122 -18.65 -2.15 -14.21
C ALA A 122 -18.33 -3.46 -14.94
N GLY A 123 -17.59 -4.41 -14.36
CA GLY A 123 -17.24 -5.63 -15.08
C GLY A 123 -16.65 -6.75 -14.23
N GLY A 124 -17.01 -7.99 -14.59
CA GLY A 124 -16.40 -9.23 -14.09
C GLY A 124 -16.22 -9.33 -12.57
N ASN A 125 -15.23 -10.11 -12.16
CA ASN A 125 -14.84 -10.29 -10.75
C ASN A 125 -13.74 -9.29 -10.31
N GLY A 126 -13.43 -8.26 -11.11
CA GLY A 126 -12.29 -7.38 -10.85
C GLY A 126 -12.37 -6.63 -9.51
N VAL A 127 -13.56 -6.16 -9.14
CA VAL A 127 -13.78 -5.56 -7.81
C VAL A 127 -13.59 -6.58 -6.69
N THR A 128 -14.00 -7.83 -6.90
CA THR A 128 -13.87 -8.90 -5.90
C THR A 128 -12.40 -9.24 -5.66
N ASP A 129 -11.63 -9.42 -6.73
CA ASP A 129 -10.20 -9.72 -6.65
C ASP A 129 -9.45 -8.58 -5.95
N TYR A 130 -9.78 -7.33 -6.31
CA TYR A 130 -9.19 -6.14 -5.69
C TYR A 130 -9.53 -6.02 -4.20
N VAL A 131 -10.81 -6.12 -3.82
CA VAL A 131 -11.23 -6.02 -2.42
C VAL A 131 -10.59 -7.12 -1.58
N ARG A 132 -10.48 -8.35 -2.11
CA ARG A 132 -9.83 -9.45 -1.42
C ARG A 132 -8.34 -9.16 -1.17
N HIS A 133 -7.64 -8.59 -2.15
CA HIS A 133 -6.26 -8.16 -1.99
C HIS A 133 -6.10 -7.09 -0.90
N GLU A 134 -6.94 -6.06 -0.91
CA GLU A 134 -6.89 -5.01 0.13
C GLU A 134 -7.30 -5.52 1.51
N PHE A 135 -8.21 -6.50 1.59
CA PHE A 135 -8.54 -7.15 2.86
C PHE A 135 -7.41 -8.03 3.39
N MET A 136 -6.58 -8.62 2.52
CA MET A 136 -5.37 -9.31 2.96
C MET A 136 -4.37 -8.33 3.62
N HIS A 137 -4.22 -7.11 3.07
CA HIS A 137 -3.44 -6.05 3.72
C HIS A 137 -3.99 -5.73 5.11
N LEU A 138 -5.28 -5.42 5.22
CA LEU A 138 -5.90 -5.12 6.52
C LEU A 138 -5.77 -6.29 7.49
N ASN A 139 -5.95 -7.53 7.01
CA ASN A 139 -5.89 -8.72 7.84
C ASN A 139 -4.49 -8.89 8.44
N ASP A 140 -3.46 -8.73 7.62
CA ASP A 140 -2.07 -8.70 8.09
C ASP A 140 -1.84 -7.54 9.07
N MET A 141 -2.38 -6.34 8.82
CA MET A 141 -2.23 -5.18 9.72
C MET A 141 -2.83 -5.38 11.11
N VAL A 142 -3.93 -6.15 11.22
CA VAL A 142 -4.58 -6.41 12.52
C VAL A 142 -4.08 -7.69 13.18
N ASP A 143 -3.41 -8.58 12.45
CA ASP A 143 -2.88 -9.85 12.98
C ASP A 143 -1.63 -9.63 13.85
N PRO A 144 -1.69 -9.93 15.16
CA PRO A 144 -0.52 -9.85 16.03
C PRO A 144 0.63 -10.73 15.55
N ALA A 145 0.35 -11.83 14.85
CA ALA A 145 1.38 -12.69 14.30
C ALA A 145 2.15 -11.98 13.18
N PHE A 146 1.52 -11.13 12.37
CA PHE A 146 2.23 -10.36 11.34
C PHE A 146 3.13 -9.29 11.96
N GLY A 147 2.66 -8.65 13.05
CA GLY A 147 3.44 -7.68 13.83
C GLY A 147 3.56 -6.32 13.13
N TYR A 148 2.48 -5.84 12.51
CA TYR A 148 2.46 -4.56 11.80
C TYR A 148 2.77 -3.38 12.71
N GLU A 149 3.68 -2.52 12.26
CA GLU A 149 3.93 -1.21 12.86
C GLU A 149 3.49 -0.11 11.88
N PRO A 150 2.56 0.79 12.27
CA PRO A 150 2.06 1.86 11.40
C PRO A 150 3.15 2.82 10.92
N GLU A 151 4.14 3.07 11.78
CA GLU A 151 5.28 3.91 11.48
C GLU A 151 6.45 3.05 11.01
N LEU A 152 6.71 3.09 9.70
CA LEU A 152 7.88 2.45 9.11
C LEU A 152 9.15 3.22 9.53
N GLN A 153 9.76 2.82 10.65
CA GLN A 153 10.96 3.45 11.17
C GLN A 153 12.17 3.07 10.31
N LEU A 154 12.47 3.93 9.33
CA LEU A 154 13.66 3.83 8.49
C LEU A 154 14.63 4.98 8.80
N PRO A 155 15.26 4.99 9.99
CA PRO A 155 16.26 5.99 10.33
C PRO A 155 17.38 5.94 9.27
N ARG A 156 18.03 7.09 9.02
CA ARG A 156 19.12 7.30 8.04
C ARG A 156 18.72 7.45 6.58
N LEU A 157 17.45 7.22 6.23
CA LEU A 157 17.01 7.48 4.87
C LEU A 157 16.54 8.94 4.74
N ASN A 158 17.06 9.64 3.74
CA ASN A 158 16.54 10.94 3.34
C ASN A 158 15.12 10.78 2.74
N PRO A 159 14.35 11.88 2.55
CA PRO A 159 12.96 11.78 2.07
C PRO A 159 12.78 11.02 0.74
N ALA A 160 13.74 11.10 -0.19
CA ALA A 160 13.69 10.37 -1.45
C ALA A 160 13.93 8.86 -1.24
N GLN A 161 14.92 8.51 -0.42
CA GLN A 161 15.19 7.12 -0.05
C GLN A 161 14.04 6.50 0.75
N GLN A 162 13.41 7.25 1.65
CA GLN A 162 12.22 6.80 2.37
C GLN A 162 11.07 6.48 1.41
N ARG A 163 10.85 7.32 0.38
CA ARG A 163 9.84 7.07 -0.65
C ARG A 163 10.12 5.76 -1.39
N ILE A 164 11.34 5.55 -1.86
CA ILE A 164 11.75 4.31 -2.55
C ILE A 164 11.59 3.10 -1.62
N ALA A 165 11.96 3.22 -0.35
CA ALA A 165 11.82 2.13 0.61
C ALA A 165 10.34 1.79 0.87
N ARG A 166 9.45 2.79 0.95
CA ARG A 166 8.00 2.56 1.06
C ARG A 166 7.42 1.90 -0.20
N GLU A 167 7.86 2.31 -1.38
CA GLU A 167 7.47 1.67 -2.65
C GLU A 167 7.92 0.21 -2.70
N ARG A 168 9.16 -0.07 -2.27
CA ARG A 168 9.66 -1.45 -2.13
C ARG A 168 8.88 -2.24 -1.09
N TYR A 169 8.60 -1.66 0.08
CA TYR A 169 7.82 -2.31 1.13
C TYR A 169 6.46 -2.78 0.61
N ARG A 170 5.73 -1.86 -0.05
CA ARG A 170 4.44 -2.18 -0.67
C ARG A 170 4.57 -3.28 -1.71
N LEU A 171 5.58 -3.19 -2.58
CA LEU A 171 5.84 -4.23 -3.58
C LEU A 171 6.08 -5.61 -2.95
N LEU A 172 6.94 -5.72 -1.93
CA LEU A 172 7.21 -7.00 -1.26
C LEU A 172 5.94 -7.57 -0.61
N TRP A 173 5.13 -6.71 0.00
CA TRP A 173 3.87 -7.10 0.64
C TRP A 173 2.85 -7.59 -0.40
N ASP A 174 2.66 -6.82 -1.48
CA ASP A 174 1.75 -7.16 -2.58
C ASP A 174 2.12 -8.50 -3.24
N ILE A 175 3.42 -8.78 -3.43
CA ILE A 175 3.91 -10.07 -3.94
C ILE A 175 3.45 -11.21 -3.02
N SER A 176 3.60 -11.06 -1.70
CA SER A 176 3.18 -12.09 -0.74
C SER A 176 1.66 -12.28 -0.67
N ILE A 177 0.90 -11.20 -0.84
CA ILE A 177 -0.56 -11.24 -0.84
C ILE A 177 -1.06 -11.96 -2.09
N ASP A 178 -0.60 -11.55 -3.26
CA ASP A 178 -1.03 -12.16 -4.53
C ASP A 178 -0.57 -13.62 -4.65
N GLY A 179 0.60 -13.96 -4.10
CA GLY A 179 1.05 -15.34 -3.95
C GLY A 179 0.10 -16.18 -3.09
N ARG A 180 -0.29 -15.67 -1.90
CA ARG A 180 -1.26 -16.33 -1.00
C ARG A 180 -2.65 -16.44 -1.62
N LEU A 181 -3.12 -15.39 -2.31
CA LEU A 181 -4.40 -15.41 -3.02
C LEU A 181 -4.41 -16.50 -4.10
N GLN A 182 -3.35 -16.56 -4.92
CA GLN A 182 -3.21 -17.62 -5.92
C GLN A 182 -3.16 -19.00 -5.28
N GLY A 183 -2.42 -19.17 -4.17
CA GLY A 183 -2.36 -20.42 -3.40
C GLY A 183 -3.72 -20.86 -2.84
N ALA A 184 -4.59 -19.90 -2.50
CA ALA A 184 -5.97 -20.13 -2.05
C ALA A 184 -6.97 -20.31 -3.22
N GLY A 185 -6.51 -20.32 -4.48
CA GLY A 185 -7.37 -20.48 -5.66
C GLY A 185 -8.10 -19.20 -6.09
N HIS A 186 -7.73 -18.05 -5.54
CA HIS A 186 -8.22 -16.74 -5.97
C HIS A 186 -7.33 -16.14 -7.05
N LYS A 187 -7.90 -15.25 -7.86
CA LYS A 187 -7.14 -14.54 -8.87
C LYS A 187 -6.39 -13.37 -8.22
N PRO A 188 -5.06 -13.27 -8.42
CA PRO A 188 -4.30 -12.14 -7.90
C PRO A 188 -4.56 -10.85 -8.70
N VAL A 189 -4.32 -9.70 -8.08
CA VAL A 189 -4.49 -8.38 -8.73
C VAL A 189 -3.43 -8.18 -9.81
N ALA A 190 -2.20 -8.63 -9.57
CA ALA A 190 -1.14 -8.73 -10.56
C ALA A 190 -0.64 -10.17 -10.71
N THR A 191 -0.28 -10.56 -11.92
CA THR A 191 0.23 -11.91 -12.18
C THR A 191 1.61 -12.08 -11.56
N ARG A 192 1.98 -13.34 -11.29
CA ARG A 192 3.33 -13.70 -10.85
C ARG A 192 4.44 -13.08 -11.70
N GLU A 193 4.26 -13.10 -13.03
CA GLU A 193 5.21 -12.52 -13.99
C GLU A 193 5.32 -11.00 -13.84
N GLN A 194 4.19 -10.30 -13.69
CA GLN A 194 4.18 -8.84 -13.48
C GLN A 194 4.91 -8.47 -12.20
N HIS A 195 4.66 -9.23 -11.12
CA HIS A 195 5.34 -9.09 -9.84
C HIS A 195 6.84 -9.37 -9.95
N PHE A 196 7.24 -10.46 -10.61
CA PHE A 196 8.64 -10.80 -10.82
C PHE A 196 9.38 -9.70 -11.58
N GLN A 197 8.79 -9.16 -12.65
CA GLN A 197 9.40 -8.06 -13.40
C GLN A 197 9.52 -6.78 -12.57
N ALA A 198 8.51 -6.44 -11.76
CA ALA A 198 8.57 -5.29 -10.87
C ALA A 198 9.66 -5.45 -9.80
N PHE A 199 9.72 -6.63 -9.17
CA PHE A 199 10.72 -7.00 -8.18
C PHE A 199 12.14 -6.98 -8.75
N ALA A 200 12.35 -7.61 -9.91
CA ALA A 200 13.64 -7.66 -10.59
C ALA A 200 14.18 -6.27 -10.94
N ARG A 201 13.31 -5.31 -11.26
CA ARG A 201 13.67 -3.90 -11.44
C ARG A 201 14.00 -3.20 -10.12
N ALA A 202 13.14 -3.37 -9.11
CA ALA A 202 13.30 -2.71 -7.80
C ALA A 202 14.58 -3.14 -7.06
N TYR A 203 15.05 -4.36 -7.33
CA TYR A 203 16.23 -5.00 -6.73
C TYR A 203 17.30 -5.38 -7.77
N ALA A 204 17.39 -4.66 -8.90
CA ALA A 204 18.32 -4.98 -9.99
C ALA A 204 19.82 -5.05 -9.57
N PHE A 205 20.17 -4.46 -8.42
CA PHE A 205 21.50 -4.51 -7.81
C PHE A 205 21.80 -5.83 -7.08
N TRP A 206 20.82 -6.72 -6.90
CA TRP A 206 21.06 -8.05 -6.36
C TRP A 206 21.53 -9.04 -7.43
N PRO A 207 22.40 -10.00 -7.06
CA PRO A 207 22.65 -11.20 -7.85
C PRO A 207 21.32 -11.87 -8.26
N VAL A 208 21.29 -12.49 -9.43
CA VAL A 208 20.08 -13.15 -9.97
C VAL A 208 19.60 -14.22 -8.99
N GLU A 209 20.51 -14.99 -8.43
CA GLU A 209 20.24 -16.10 -7.52
C GLU A 209 19.50 -15.61 -6.26
N ARG A 210 19.96 -14.49 -5.67
CA ARG A 210 19.30 -13.88 -4.51
C ARG A 210 17.92 -13.32 -4.87
N ARG A 211 17.76 -12.73 -6.05
CA ARG A 211 16.45 -12.23 -6.50
C ARG A 211 15.45 -13.37 -6.64
N ASP A 212 15.85 -14.44 -7.32
CA ASP A 212 15.00 -15.59 -7.54
C ASP A 212 14.62 -16.24 -6.21
N GLU A 213 15.59 -16.46 -5.31
CA GLU A 213 15.34 -17.03 -3.98
C GLU A 213 14.34 -16.19 -3.17
N VAL A 214 14.59 -14.89 -3.03
CA VAL A 214 13.72 -14.00 -2.24
C VAL A 214 12.33 -13.88 -2.89
N PHE A 215 12.25 -13.84 -4.21
CA PHE A 215 10.97 -13.79 -4.91
C PHE A 215 10.16 -15.07 -4.70
N GLU A 216 10.78 -16.24 -4.85
CA GLU A 216 10.12 -17.52 -4.58
C GLU A 216 9.65 -17.60 -3.13
N GLN A 217 10.47 -17.16 -2.17
CA GLN A 217 10.07 -17.10 -0.77
C GLN A 217 8.85 -16.20 -0.59
N LEU A 218 8.84 -14.97 -1.10
CA LEU A 218 7.69 -14.08 -0.96
C LEU A 218 6.43 -14.65 -1.63
N TRP A 219 6.56 -15.23 -2.82
CA TRP A 219 5.42 -15.77 -3.58
C TRP A 219 4.83 -17.05 -2.98
N SER A 220 5.69 -17.92 -2.43
CA SER A 220 5.30 -19.26 -1.95
C SER A 220 5.13 -19.35 -0.43
N SER A 221 5.66 -18.39 0.34
CA SER A 221 5.68 -18.46 1.81
C SER A 221 4.30 -18.29 2.42
N ARG A 222 4.16 -18.87 3.62
CA ARG A 222 3.15 -18.48 4.60
C ARG A 222 3.41 -17.02 5.01
N THR A 223 2.34 -16.29 5.36
CA THR A 223 2.32 -14.86 5.70
C THR A 223 3.65 -14.36 6.27
N PRO A 224 4.40 -13.49 5.57
CA PRO A 224 5.67 -12.96 6.07
C PRO A 224 5.41 -12.12 7.32
N LYS A 225 6.40 -11.99 8.19
CA LYS A 225 6.36 -11.03 9.30
C LYS A 225 6.68 -9.64 8.78
N HIS A 226 6.12 -8.61 9.41
CA HIS A 226 6.41 -7.21 9.10
C HIS A 226 7.93 -6.95 9.09
N TRP A 227 8.64 -7.39 10.13
CA TRP A 227 10.08 -7.17 10.26
C TRP A 227 10.91 -7.84 9.14
N GLU A 228 10.44 -8.95 8.56
CA GLU A 228 11.12 -9.60 7.43
C GLU A 228 11.07 -8.69 6.19
N LEU A 229 9.91 -8.09 5.91
CA LEU A 229 9.76 -7.11 4.83
C LEU A 229 10.61 -5.85 5.09
N VAL A 230 10.62 -5.35 6.34
CA VAL A 230 11.43 -4.19 6.72
C VAL A 230 12.93 -4.46 6.55
N SER A 231 13.38 -5.68 6.87
CA SER A 231 14.80 -6.05 6.73
C SER A 231 15.29 -5.95 5.28
N LEU A 232 14.44 -6.32 4.31
CA LEU A 232 14.76 -6.30 2.88
C LEU A 232 14.83 -4.87 2.30
N ILE A 233 14.16 -3.90 2.91
CA ILE A 233 14.14 -2.50 2.44
C ILE A 233 15.09 -1.57 3.22
N ALA A 234 15.46 -1.93 4.45
CA ALA A 234 16.24 -1.06 5.34
C ALA A 234 17.72 -0.97 4.96
N ASP A 235 18.26 -2.06 4.40
CA ASP A 235 19.58 -2.10 3.79
C ASP A 235 19.56 -3.07 2.59
N PRO A 236 18.89 -2.69 1.50
CA PRO A 236 18.67 -3.61 0.41
C PRO A 236 20.01 -4.01 -0.23
N ARG A 237 21.05 -3.18 -0.17
CA ARG A 237 22.35 -3.49 -0.79
C ARG A 237 23.35 -4.15 0.17
N GLY A 238 23.01 -4.34 1.44
CA GLY A 238 23.94 -4.88 2.45
C GLY A 238 25.10 -3.93 2.78
N LEU A 239 24.91 -2.61 2.59
CA LEU A 239 25.97 -1.61 2.78
C LEU A 239 26.28 -1.33 4.25
N ARG A 240 25.39 -1.68 5.18
CA ARG A 240 25.61 -1.50 6.62
C ARG A 240 26.70 -2.44 7.15
N GLU A 241 26.87 -3.60 6.55
CA GLU A 241 27.91 -4.55 6.98
C GLU A 241 29.15 -4.51 6.08
N ALA A 242 29.02 -3.93 4.88
CA ALA A 242 30.12 -3.78 3.95
C ALA A 242 31.16 -2.78 4.47
N ARG A 243 32.39 -3.28 4.69
CA ARG A 243 33.58 -2.41 4.82
C ARG A 243 33.91 -1.90 3.42
N ARG A 244 33.87 -0.58 3.22
CA ARG A 244 34.09 0.15 1.94
C ARG A 244 33.64 -0.64 0.71
N PRO A 245 32.40 -0.44 0.23
CA PRO A 245 31.92 -1.13 -0.96
C PRO A 245 32.91 -1.00 -2.14
N GLU A 246 32.99 -2.02 -2.99
CA GLU A 246 33.89 -2.05 -4.16
C GLU A 246 33.73 -0.79 -5.05
N PRO A 247 34.74 -0.41 -5.85
CA PRO A 247 34.59 0.67 -6.83
C PRO A 247 33.36 0.47 -7.72
N GLY A 248 32.51 1.49 -7.80
CA GLY A 248 31.18 1.45 -8.43
C GLY A 248 30.04 1.11 -7.46
N GLY A 249 30.35 0.73 -6.21
CA GLY A 249 29.40 0.54 -5.13
C GLY A 249 28.77 1.85 -4.64
N SER A 250 27.61 1.77 -4.00
CA SER A 250 26.89 2.95 -3.53
C SER A 250 27.40 3.45 -2.19
N CYS A 251 27.62 4.76 -2.10
CA CYS A 251 28.01 5.44 -0.86
C CYS A 251 26.94 5.26 0.24
N PRO A 252 27.29 4.87 1.48
CA PRO A 252 26.31 4.66 2.55
C PRO A 252 25.63 5.94 3.04
N LEU A 253 26.15 7.13 2.69
CA LEU A 253 25.57 8.42 3.06
C LEU A 253 24.59 8.93 2.00
N CYS A 254 24.94 8.84 0.71
CA CYS A 254 24.14 9.42 -0.38
C CYS A 254 23.54 8.41 -1.38
N ASP A 255 23.83 7.11 -1.22
CA ASP A 255 23.46 5.99 -2.09
C ASP A 255 23.89 6.10 -3.57
N PHE A 256 24.69 7.10 -3.94
CA PHE A 256 25.24 7.21 -5.29
C PHE A 256 26.38 6.20 -5.51
N PRO A 257 26.38 5.47 -6.65
CA PRO A 257 27.53 4.70 -7.11
C PRO A 257 28.76 5.58 -7.18
N THR A 258 29.87 5.14 -6.60
CA THR A 258 31.14 5.87 -6.63
C THR A 258 32.30 4.94 -6.95
N PHE A 259 33.17 5.39 -7.85
CA PHE A 259 34.50 4.81 -8.04
C PHE A 259 35.57 5.53 -7.21
N GLN A 260 35.20 6.63 -6.56
CA GLN A 260 36.08 7.52 -5.80
C GLN A 260 35.62 7.57 -4.34
N TRP A 261 36.15 6.65 -3.55
CA TRP A 261 35.99 6.63 -2.11
C TRP A 261 36.93 7.64 -1.47
N ALA A 262 36.41 8.41 -0.50
CA ALA A 262 37.21 9.36 0.25
C ALA A 262 38.28 8.63 1.08
N ASP A 263 39.45 9.26 1.23
CA ASP A 263 40.45 8.78 2.16
C ASP A 263 39.95 9.02 3.60
N SER A 264 39.97 7.97 4.42
CA SER A 264 39.62 8.08 5.84
C SER A 264 40.50 9.05 6.60
N SER A 265 41.74 9.28 6.18
CA SER A 265 42.64 10.23 6.85
C SER A 265 42.17 11.69 6.69
N ALA A 266 41.32 11.99 5.72
CA ALA A 266 40.74 13.33 5.52
C ALA A 266 39.59 13.63 6.49
N LEU A 267 39.08 12.63 7.22
CA LEU A 267 37.94 12.78 8.13
C LEU A 267 38.37 13.34 9.48
N ARG A 268 38.35 14.68 9.59
CA ARG A 268 38.60 15.41 10.84
C ARG A 268 37.55 15.09 11.92
N PRO A 269 37.88 15.18 13.22
CA PRO A 269 36.95 14.86 14.32
C PRO A 269 35.60 15.59 14.24
N GLU A 270 35.59 16.85 13.82
CA GLU A 270 34.39 17.68 13.72
C GLU A 270 33.44 17.18 12.62
N LEU A 271 34.01 16.69 11.51
CA LEU A 271 33.23 16.08 10.43
C LEU A 271 32.63 14.74 10.88
N LEU A 272 33.40 13.93 11.62
CA LEU A 272 32.94 12.64 12.14
C LEU A 272 31.77 12.81 13.11
N GLU A 273 31.83 13.79 14.01
CA GLU A 273 30.75 14.06 14.97
C GLU A 273 29.46 14.46 14.26
N ARG A 274 29.57 15.31 13.22
CA ARG A 274 28.42 15.73 12.42
C ARG A 274 27.83 14.60 11.58
N ILE A 275 28.67 13.82 10.90
CA ILE A 275 28.19 12.66 10.13
C ILE A 275 27.50 11.67 11.07
N ARG A 276 28.03 11.43 12.28
CA ARG A 276 27.41 10.52 13.25
C ARG A 276 26.12 11.06 13.86
N SER A 277 25.94 12.36 13.99
CA SER A 277 24.66 12.91 14.45
C SER A 277 23.54 12.68 13.43
N GLU A 278 23.86 12.76 12.13
CA GLU A 278 22.93 12.49 11.02
C GLU A 278 22.80 10.99 10.67
N PHE A 279 23.89 10.22 10.85
CA PHE A 279 23.99 8.80 10.53
C PHE A 279 24.57 7.99 11.72
N PRO A 280 23.80 7.73 12.80
CA PRO A 280 24.34 7.22 14.07
C PRO A 280 25.04 5.85 14.05
N LEU A 281 24.56 4.87 13.28
CA LEU A 281 25.26 3.58 13.08
C LEU A 281 26.21 3.58 11.86
N TRP A 282 26.59 4.73 11.30
CA TRP A 282 27.63 4.77 10.26
C TRP A 282 29.01 4.66 10.91
N THR A 283 29.92 3.92 10.29
CA THR A 283 31.29 3.75 10.77
C THR A 283 32.31 4.17 9.72
N VAL A 284 33.50 4.55 10.16
CA VAL A 284 34.58 5.03 9.26
C VAL A 284 34.99 3.93 8.26
N GLU A 285 34.87 2.67 8.66
CA GLU A 285 35.18 1.49 7.85
C GLU A 285 34.19 1.30 6.69
N GLN A 286 32.97 1.83 6.78
CA GLN A 286 32.01 1.81 5.67
C GLN A 286 32.37 2.85 4.59
N GLY A 287 33.15 3.88 4.95
CA GLY A 287 33.59 4.95 4.05
C GLY A 287 32.46 5.89 3.59
N LEU A 288 32.83 6.86 2.75
CA LEU A 288 31.91 7.74 2.01
C LEU A 288 32.54 8.15 0.68
N CYS A 289 31.74 8.63 -0.28
CA CYS A 289 32.26 9.13 -1.55
C CYS A 289 32.93 10.51 -1.39
N GLY A 290 33.85 10.85 -2.30
CA GLY A 290 34.53 12.16 -2.31
C GLY A 290 33.56 13.35 -2.28
N ARG A 291 32.44 13.27 -3.01
CA ARG A 291 31.42 14.34 -3.05
C ARG A 291 30.71 14.55 -1.71
N CYS A 292 30.48 13.48 -0.94
CA CYS A 292 29.95 13.62 0.43
C CYS A 292 30.98 14.31 1.32
N LEU A 293 32.27 13.97 1.20
CA LEU A 293 33.34 14.59 1.98
C LEU A 293 33.38 16.10 1.70
N GLU A 294 33.44 16.49 0.42
CA GLU A 294 33.41 17.89 -0.01
C GLU A 294 32.20 18.66 0.55
N THR A 295 31.03 18.02 0.57
CA THR A 295 29.80 18.62 1.09
C THR A 295 29.91 18.90 2.59
N TYR A 296 30.38 17.93 3.38
CA TYR A 296 30.54 18.12 4.82
C TYR A 296 31.68 19.10 5.14
N GLU A 297 32.76 19.12 4.36
CA GLU A 297 33.83 20.11 4.49
C GLU A 297 33.32 21.52 4.24
N ALA A 298 32.56 21.74 3.16
CA ALA A 298 32.01 23.06 2.84
C ALA A 298 31.11 23.61 3.94
N ILE A 299 30.29 22.76 4.57
CA ILE A 299 29.39 23.18 5.65
C ILE A 299 30.15 23.38 6.98
N ALA A 300 31.27 22.68 7.21
CA ALA A 300 32.11 22.89 8.40
C ALA A 300 32.95 24.18 8.36
N HIS A 301 33.08 24.78 7.17
CA HIS A 301 33.78 26.06 6.95
C HIS A 301 32.85 27.28 6.86
N ALA A 302 31.53 27.07 7.01
CA ALA A 302 30.49 28.10 7.02
C ALA A 302 29.97 28.35 8.44
#